data_AF-R5LZ59-F1
#
_entry.id   AF-R5LZ59-F1
#
_cell.length_a   1.000
_cell.length_b   1.000
_cell.length_c   1.000
_cell.angle_alpha   90.00
_cell.angle_beta   90.00
_cell.angle_gamma   90.00
#
_symmetry.space_group_name_H-M   'P 1'
#
loop_
_entity.id
_entity.type
_entity.pdbx_description
1 polymer ?
#
loop_
_entity_poly.entity_id
_entity_poly.type
_entity_poly.pdbx_seq_one_letter_code
_entity_poly.pdbx_strand_id
1 'polypeptide(L)'
;MTGSNATANILTSAEALEGEIRPSGLVNDGATYWVFHGRKYLYALNYHQGESGTTCSYVRNSTTGKLEQRAKEYYVTRFTTYGLYDNYIMTTSSGDGNAAWADPVTGYLPQSFKVSYLDVDNETFTSNTVAADGNDASVADKGYICENFLGNGEYVTLAGLEQVGSKIYSAAVPMGLSQYGCQQFTDDARTQYKWVRPGYEDLIKTESGGTGSGAYDKDELQWTQWPDECWVAVFADKTLKEKKLIRTDKISYACGRNKSQYYQMIWATDDGRYVYVISPAYAKTMADARQQTMLPAGVVRIDTSTEDFDDYYCNLEQLSPNGLMRSWYIGGDSFLFLMYDAPITSSAKTANRLAVFNASAKTLTDVTGLPSDVSGFGSTPYMEGGYAYVSVNTASGYPAVWKIDPATGAAVKALTVNGATTVTAVGRID
;
A
#
# COMPACT_ATOMS: atom_id res chain seq x y z
N MET A 1 8.34 17.60 6.80
CA MET A 1 9.29 18.24 5.84
C MET A 1 10.70 18.19 6.40
N THR A 2 11.75 18.07 5.61
CA THR A 2 13.14 18.13 6.12
C THR A 2 13.70 19.55 5.99
N GLY A 3 14.32 20.06 7.05
CA GLY A 3 15.03 21.36 7.02
C GLY A 3 16.36 21.24 6.28
N SER A 4 16.90 22.37 5.79
CA SER A 4 18.14 22.41 5.00
C SER A 4 19.37 21.79 5.68
N ASN A 5 19.35 21.62 7.01
CA ASN A 5 20.44 21.03 7.81
C ASN A 5 19.99 19.84 8.69
N ALA A 6 18.81 19.25 8.47
CA ALA A 6 18.26 18.22 9.36
C ALA A 6 17.97 16.90 8.65
N THR A 7 18.40 15.79 9.25
CA THR A 7 17.92 14.42 8.96
C THR A 7 16.50 14.16 9.49
N ALA A 8 15.95 15.12 10.24
CA ALA A 8 14.69 15.04 10.95
C ALA A 8 13.51 15.61 10.16
N ASN A 9 12.31 15.05 10.38
CA ASN A 9 11.07 15.66 9.91
C ASN A 9 10.64 16.79 10.85
N ILE A 10 10.28 17.94 10.28
CA ILE A 10 9.64 19.05 10.96
C ILE A 10 8.14 19.04 10.59
N LEU A 11 7.29 19.10 11.61
CA LEU A 11 5.84 19.26 11.49
C LEU A 11 5.50 20.74 11.57
N THR A 12 4.95 21.28 10.48
CA THR A 12 4.57 22.70 10.39
C THR A 12 3.11 22.81 10.04
N SER A 13 2.44 23.77 10.70
CA SER A 13 1.04 24.09 10.48
C SER A 13 0.92 25.44 9.76
N ALA A 14 -0.12 25.57 8.95
CA ALA A 14 -0.54 26.80 8.30
C ALA A 14 -2.06 26.91 8.45
N GLU A 15 -2.59 28.13 8.59
CA GLU A 15 -4.04 28.34 8.69
C GLU A 15 -4.76 28.07 7.36
N ALA A 16 -4.05 28.22 6.24
CA ALA A 16 -4.54 27.94 4.90
C ALA A 16 -3.41 27.41 4.00
N LEU A 17 -3.78 26.69 2.94
CA LEU A 17 -2.85 26.23 1.90
C LEU A 17 -2.61 27.34 0.86
N GLU A 18 -2.16 28.51 1.32
CA GLU A 18 -1.85 29.67 0.47
C GLU A 18 -0.62 30.44 0.94
N GLY A 19 0.12 31.05 0.00
CA GLY A 19 1.24 31.95 0.32
C GLY A 19 2.55 31.22 0.57
N GLU A 20 3.24 31.58 1.66
CA GLU A 20 4.56 31.06 2.02
C GLU A 20 4.67 30.72 3.50
N ILE A 21 5.30 29.59 3.81
CA ILE A 21 5.63 29.19 5.19
C ILE A 21 7.09 28.77 5.28
N ARG A 22 7.62 28.70 6.50
CA ARG A 22 8.94 28.15 6.81
C ARG A 22 8.80 26.99 7.79
N PRO A 23 9.66 25.96 7.69
CA PRO A 23 9.69 24.88 8.68
C PRO A 23 9.77 25.46 10.09
N SER A 24 8.74 25.18 10.87
CA SER A 24 8.59 25.58 12.26
C SER A 24 7.67 24.58 12.95
N GLY A 25 7.90 24.31 14.23
CA GLY A 25 7.09 23.38 15.01
C GLY A 25 7.88 22.17 15.52
N LEU A 26 7.20 21.04 15.63
CA LEU A 26 7.72 19.84 16.29
C LEU A 26 8.67 19.07 15.37
N VAL A 27 9.66 18.42 15.98
CA VAL A 27 10.63 17.58 15.28
C VAL A 27 10.27 16.11 15.50
N ASN A 28 10.43 15.29 14.47
CA ASN A 28 10.27 13.84 14.50
C ASN A 28 11.40 13.17 13.71
N ASP A 29 12.20 12.35 14.39
CA ASP A 29 13.42 11.75 13.83
C ASP A 29 13.22 10.38 13.17
N GLY A 30 12.01 9.81 13.19
CA GLY A 30 11.77 8.42 12.80
C GLY A 30 10.75 8.18 11.70
N ALA A 31 9.83 9.13 11.48
CA ALA A 31 8.65 8.91 10.65
C ALA A 31 8.99 8.60 9.19
N THR A 32 8.47 7.47 8.74
CA THR A 32 8.55 7.03 7.33
C THR A 32 7.20 7.09 6.63
N TYR A 33 6.10 7.06 7.39
CA TYR A 33 4.75 7.26 6.89
C TYR A 33 3.97 8.23 7.77
N TRP A 34 3.10 9.02 7.13
CA TRP A 34 2.25 10.01 7.77
C TRP A 34 0.80 9.67 7.50
N VAL A 35 0.05 9.42 8.56
CA VAL A 35 -1.37 9.05 8.50
C VAL A 35 -2.20 10.10 9.21
N PHE A 36 -3.01 10.82 8.45
CA PHE A 36 -4.02 11.74 8.98
C PHE A 36 -5.31 10.96 9.20
N HIS A 37 -5.88 11.06 10.40
CA HIS A 37 -7.09 10.32 10.78
C HIS A 37 -8.18 11.27 11.27
N GLY A 38 -9.35 11.22 10.62
CA GLY A 38 -10.56 11.93 11.04
C GLY A 38 -10.41 13.44 11.20
N ARG A 39 -9.45 14.06 10.49
CA ARG A 39 -9.03 15.46 10.67
C ARG A 39 -8.67 15.85 12.10
N LYS A 40 -8.35 14.89 12.97
CA LYS A 40 -8.09 15.14 14.39
C LYS A 40 -6.69 14.70 14.81
N TYR A 41 -6.18 13.63 14.19
CA TYR A 41 -4.92 13.03 14.56
C TYR A 41 -3.96 12.95 13.37
N LEU A 42 -2.68 13.15 13.64
CA LEU A 42 -1.59 12.80 12.75
C LEU A 42 -0.71 11.76 13.42
N TYR A 43 -0.60 10.59 12.81
CA TYR A 43 0.29 9.53 13.24
C TYR A 43 1.54 9.49 12.38
N ALA A 44 2.67 9.37 13.06
CA ALA A 44 4.00 9.27 12.49
C ALA A 44 4.46 7.82 12.60
N LEU A 45 4.16 7.01 11.59
CA LEU A 45 4.47 5.58 11.64
C LEU A 45 5.93 5.34 11.24
N ASN A 46 6.61 4.55 12.07
CA ASN A 46 7.98 4.14 11.83
C ASN A 46 8.01 2.71 11.32
N TYR A 47 8.58 2.52 10.13
CA TYR A 47 8.81 1.20 9.56
C TYR A 47 10.09 0.60 10.15
N HIS A 48 9.95 -0.42 10.99
CA HIS A 48 11.09 -1.06 11.65
C HIS A 48 11.87 -1.99 10.71
N GLN A 49 13.12 -1.62 10.41
CA GLN A 49 14.22 -2.56 10.14
C GLN A 49 15.27 -2.38 11.25
N GLY A 50 15.13 -3.10 12.36
CA GLY A 50 16.04 -3.02 13.51
C GLY A 50 15.73 -1.90 14.51
N GLU A 51 16.78 -1.29 15.07
CA GLU A 51 16.76 -0.21 16.07
C GLU A 51 16.29 1.12 15.45
N SER A 52 14.99 1.31 15.25
CA SER A 52 14.42 2.58 14.75
C SER A 52 13.27 3.03 15.63
N GLY A 53 13.05 4.35 15.71
CA GLY A 53 12.32 5.00 16.81
C GLY A 53 10.84 4.66 16.97
N THR A 54 10.21 5.25 17.99
CA THR A 54 8.82 4.97 18.37
C THR A 54 7.79 5.68 17.48
N THR A 55 6.69 5.01 17.13
CA THR A 55 5.53 5.65 16.50
C THR A 55 4.88 6.59 17.52
N CYS A 56 4.69 7.84 17.16
CA CYS A 56 4.00 8.82 17.99
C CYS A 56 2.87 9.50 17.21
N SER A 57 2.05 10.26 17.91
CA SER A 57 0.92 10.95 17.31
C SER A 57 0.79 12.38 17.81
N TYR A 58 0.11 13.20 17.02
CA TYR A 58 0.00 14.63 17.20
C TYR A 58 -1.45 15.07 17.04
N VAL A 59 -1.82 16.10 17.80
CA VAL A 59 -3.13 16.78 17.73
C VAL A 59 -2.93 18.28 17.65
N ARG A 60 -3.94 18.99 17.17
CA ARG A 60 -3.98 20.44 17.27
C ARG A 60 -4.54 20.83 18.64
N ASN A 61 -3.81 21.69 19.36
CA ASN A 61 -4.31 22.32 20.57
C ASN A 61 -5.38 23.34 20.19
N SER A 62 -6.62 23.14 20.65
CA SER A 62 -7.75 24.00 20.30
C SER A 62 -7.60 25.45 20.77
N THR A 63 -6.82 25.68 21.83
CA THR A 63 -6.62 27.01 22.42
C THR A 63 -5.49 27.78 21.74
N THR A 64 -4.36 27.12 21.47
CA THR A 64 -3.17 27.78 20.90
C THR A 64 -3.11 27.67 19.38
N GLY A 65 -3.88 26.75 18.78
CA GLY A 65 -3.84 26.42 17.37
C GLY A 65 -2.59 25.66 16.91
N LYS A 66 -1.65 25.37 17.82
CA LYS A 66 -0.39 24.70 17.52
C LYS A 66 -0.53 23.17 17.60
N LEU A 67 0.35 22.46 16.91
CA LEU A 67 0.48 21.02 17.06
C LEU A 67 1.14 20.68 18.40
N GLU A 68 0.63 19.64 19.06
CA GLU A 68 1.18 19.06 20.27
C GLU A 68 1.33 17.55 20.10
N GLN A 69 2.44 17.00 20.59
CA GLN A 69 2.66 15.56 20.62
C GLN A 69 1.80 14.95 21.74
N ARG A 70 1.13 13.85 21.44
CA ARG A 70 0.38 13.05 22.42
C ARG A 70 1.34 12.19 23.23
N ALA A 71 0.95 11.89 24.46
CA ALA A 71 1.84 11.29 25.45
C ALA A 71 2.26 9.85 25.13
N LYS A 72 1.46 9.12 24.34
CA LYS A 72 1.73 7.71 24.04
C LYS A 72 2.62 7.55 22.82
N GLU A 73 3.57 6.63 22.98
CA GLU A 73 4.38 6.10 21.90
C GLU A 73 4.06 4.61 21.71
N TYR A 74 4.16 4.14 20.47
CA TYR A 74 3.80 2.80 20.05
C TYR A 74 4.91 2.14 19.24
N TYR A 75 5.00 0.83 19.34
CA TYR A 75 5.89 0.02 18.51
C TYR A 75 5.04 -0.74 17.51
N VAL A 76 4.89 -0.17 16.32
CA VAL A 76 4.13 -0.80 15.25
C VAL A 76 5.01 -1.87 14.62
N THR A 77 4.47 -3.08 14.49
CA THR A 77 5.19 -4.18 13.84
C THR A 77 5.44 -3.88 12.37
N ARG A 78 6.41 -4.57 11.75
CA ARG A 78 6.68 -4.44 10.32
C ARG A 78 5.41 -4.68 9.50
N PHE A 79 5.10 -3.76 8.59
CA PHE A 79 3.92 -3.83 7.73
C PHE A 79 4.27 -3.65 6.25
N THR A 80 3.51 -4.30 5.37
CA THR A 80 3.61 -4.10 3.91
C THR A 80 2.56 -3.11 3.41
N THR A 81 1.46 -2.96 4.13
CA THR A 81 0.37 -2.04 3.83
C THR A 81 -0.34 -1.57 5.11
N TYR A 82 -1.14 -0.50 5.00
CA TYR A 82 -1.96 0.05 6.08
C TYR A 82 -3.26 0.63 5.53
N GLY A 83 -4.23 0.86 6.41
CA GLY A 83 -5.46 1.57 6.09
C GLY A 83 -6.24 1.97 7.34
N LEU A 84 -7.39 2.60 7.15
CA LEU A 84 -8.22 3.11 8.23
C LEU A 84 -9.47 2.24 8.40
N TYR A 85 -9.90 2.05 9.66
CA TYR A 85 -11.17 1.40 9.98
C TYR A 85 -11.78 2.04 11.22
N ASP A 86 -12.90 2.75 11.07
CA ASP A 86 -13.53 3.52 12.15
C ASP A 86 -12.53 4.44 12.87
N ASN A 87 -12.15 4.11 14.10
CA ASN A 87 -11.16 4.80 14.94
C ASN A 87 -9.78 4.10 14.95
N TYR A 88 -9.54 3.14 14.07
CA TYR A 88 -8.29 2.38 14.00
C TYR A 88 -7.46 2.79 12.80
N ILE A 89 -6.16 2.99 13.04
CA ILE A 89 -5.15 2.78 12.00
C ILE A 89 -4.72 1.32 12.08
N MET A 90 -4.94 0.59 11.00
CA MET A 90 -4.59 -0.81 10.88
C MET A 90 -3.36 -0.98 10.00
N THR A 91 -2.46 -1.88 10.38
CA THR A 91 -1.33 -2.28 9.53
C THR A 91 -1.31 -3.79 9.38
N THR A 92 -0.88 -4.26 8.21
CA THR A 92 -0.79 -5.70 7.93
C THR A 92 0.51 -6.07 7.23
N SER A 93 1.00 -7.26 7.53
CA SER A 93 2.01 -7.99 6.75
C SER A 93 1.68 -9.49 6.75
N SER A 94 2.41 -10.25 5.93
CA SER A 94 2.43 -11.70 5.96
C SER A 94 3.77 -12.16 6.54
N GLY A 95 3.75 -13.18 7.39
CA GLY A 95 4.95 -13.82 7.92
C GLY A 95 4.62 -15.16 8.59
N ASP A 96 5.61 -15.79 9.19
CA ASP A 96 5.45 -17.14 9.76
C ASP A 96 4.37 -17.21 10.85
N GLY A 97 3.59 -18.29 10.79
CA GLY A 97 2.62 -18.67 11.81
C GLY A 97 3.27 -19.25 13.08
N ASN A 98 2.44 -19.79 13.97
CA ASN A 98 2.93 -20.40 15.20
C ASN A 98 3.76 -21.67 14.93
N ALA A 99 4.86 -21.86 15.69
CA ALA A 99 5.71 -23.04 15.61
C ALA A 99 4.95 -24.39 15.76
N ALA A 100 3.85 -24.40 16.52
CA ALA A 100 3.00 -25.58 16.68
C ALA A 100 2.24 -25.99 15.40
N TRP A 101 2.31 -25.19 14.33
CA TRP A 101 1.70 -25.48 13.03
C TRP A 101 2.71 -25.97 11.99
N ALA A 102 3.96 -26.20 12.42
CA ALA A 102 4.99 -26.72 11.56
C ALA A 102 4.55 -28.01 10.86
N ASP A 103 4.85 -28.10 9.58
CA ASP A 103 4.72 -29.35 8.85
C ASP A 103 5.59 -30.42 9.54
N PRO A 104 5.04 -31.59 9.90
CA PRO A 104 5.74 -32.55 10.74
C PRO A 104 6.93 -33.23 10.04
N VAL A 105 7.03 -33.14 8.72
CA VAL A 105 8.10 -33.76 7.94
C VAL A 105 9.22 -32.76 7.67
N THR A 106 8.88 -31.53 7.30
CA THR A 106 9.83 -30.50 6.86
C THR A 106 10.16 -29.48 7.94
N GLY A 107 9.27 -29.29 8.92
CA GLY A 107 9.38 -28.25 9.94
C GLY A 107 8.98 -26.85 9.46
N TYR A 108 8.60 -26.68 8.19
CA TYR A 108 8.20 -25.37 7.65
C TYR A 108 6.90 -24.88 8.26
N LEU A 109 6.73 -23.55 8.32
CA LEU A 109 5.57 -22.90 8.92
C LEU A 109 4.66 -22.31 7.84
N PRO A 110 3.34 -22.43 7.99
CA PRO A 110 2.41 -21.73 7.10
C PRO A 110 2.48 -20.22 7.35
N GLN A 111 2.31 -19.43 6.29
CA GLN A 111 2.22 -17.99 6.39
C GLN A 111 0.89 -17.53 7.02
N SER A 112 0.93 -16.45 7.80
CA SER A 112 -0.20 -15.83 8.47
C SER A 112 -0.17 -14.31 8.37
N PHE A 113 -1.34 -13.67 8.34
CA PHE A 113 -1.46 -12.23 8.46
C PHE A 113 -1.08 -11.78 9.87
N LYS A 114 -0.08 -10.91 9.97
CA LYS A 114 0.27 -10.15 11.16
C LYS A 114 -0.47 -8.82 11.09
N VAL A 115 -1.34 -8.55 12.07
CA VAL A 115 -2.25 -7.40 12.07
C VAL A 115 -2.02 -6.61 13.35
N SER A 116 -1.79 -5.30 13.19
CA SER A 116 -1.72 -4.36 14.30
C SER A 116 -2.85 -3.33 14.22
N TYR A 117 -3.34 -2.92 15.38
CA TYR A 117 -4.44 -1.98 15.56
C TYR A 117 -3.97 -0.85 16.48
N LEU A 118 -3.95 0.37 15.96
CA LEU A 118 -3.75 1.59 16.73
C LEU A 118 -5.12 2.26 16.91
N ASP A 119 -5.66 2.21 18.12
CA ASP A 119 -6.88 2.95 18.46
C ASP A 119 -6.54 4.42 18.67
N VAL A 120 -6.97 5.28 17.75
CA VAL A 120 -6.56 6.69 17.77
C VAL A 120 -7.22 7.48 18.89
N ASP A 121 -8.40 7.07 19.35
CA ASP A 121 -9.13 7.75 20.41
C ASP A 121 -8.64 7.31 21.79
N ASN A 122 -8.49 5.99 21.99
CA ASN A 122 -8.10 5.43 23.29
C ASN A 122 -6.58 5.42 23.54
N GLU A 123 -5.77 5.75 22.52
CA GLU A 123 -4.31 5.68 22.59
C GLU A 123 -3.80 4.30 22.99
N THR A 124 -4.39 3.25 22.39
CA THR A 124 -3.99 1.87 22.64
C THR A 124 -3.46 1.22 21.37
N PHE A 125 -2.54 0.27 21.58
CA PHE A 125 -2.00 -0.58 20.52
C PHE A 125 -2.27 -2.04 20.89
N THR A 126 -2.79 -2.78 19.93
CA THR A 126 -2.92 -4.23 20.03
C THR A 126 -2.44 -4.89 18.74
N SER A 127 -1.97 -6.13 18.85
CA SER A 127 -1.56 -6.94 17.70
C SER A 127 -2.06 -8.36 17.89
N ASN A 128 -2.30 -9.08 16.79
CA ASN A 128 -2.59 -10.51 16.83
C ASN A 128 -1.32 -11.38 17.00
N THR A 129 -0.14 -10.75 17.06
CA THR A 129 1.13 -11.42 17.24
C THR A 129 1.44 -11.66 18.72
N VAL A 130 1.96 -12.83 19.03
CA VAL A 130 2.50 -13.20 20.34
C VAL A 130 4.02 -13.26 20.28
N ALA A 131 4.68 -12.99 21.41
CA ALA A 131 6.13 -13.17 21.52
C ALA A 131 6.50 -14.62 21.19
N ALA A 132 7.53 -14.80 20.36
CA ALA A 132 8.13 -16.10 20.08
C ALA A 132 9.56 -16.13 20.66
N ASP A 133 10.11 -17.33 20.86
CA ASP A 133 11.52 -17.51 21.20
C ASP A 133 12.37 -17.18 19.95
N GLY A 134 12.69 -15.91 19.75
CA GLY A 134 13.37 -15.41 18.55
C GLY A 134 12.84 -14.03 18.12
N ASN A 135 13.57 -13.36 17.23
CA ASN A 135 13.31 -11.97 16.84
C ASN A 135 12.03 -11.75 16.00
N ASP A 136 11.27 -12.79 15.62
CA ASP A 136 10.04 -12.61 14.85
C ASP A 136 8.80 -13.07 15.63
N ALA A 137 7.88 -12.14 15.87
CA ALA A 137 6.64 -12.41 16.58
C ALA A 137 5.73 -13.31 15.72
N SER A 138 5.12 -14.34 16.34
CA SER A 138 4.28 -15.33 15.66
C SER A 138 2.78 -15.03 15.84
N VAL A 139 1.91 -15.64 15.04
CA VAL A 139 0.44 -15.49 15.17
C VAL A 139 -0.13 -16.73 15.83
N ALA A 140 -1.01 -16.57 16.84
CA ALA A 140 -1.55 -17.70 17.63
C ALA A 140 -2.93 -18.21 17.18
N ASP A 141 -3.67 -17.44 16.36
CA ASP A 141 -5.01 -17.80 15.87
C ASP A 141 -4.93 -18.24 14.40
N LYS A 142 -5.31 -19.50 14.12
CA LYS A 142 -5.30 -20.08 12.76
C LYS A 142 -6.23 -19.35 11.78
N GLY A 143 -7.19 -18.57 12.27
CA GLY A 143 -8.06 -17.74 11.43
C GLY A 143 -7.30 -16.68 10.61
N TYR A 144 -6.05 -16.38 10.97
CA TYR A 144 -5.18 -15.47 10.23
C TYR A 144 -4.25 -16.16 9.22
N ILE A 145 -4.29 -17.50 9.08
CA ILE A 145 -3.47 -18.19 8.08
C ILE A 145 -3.79 -17.62 6.69
N CYS A 146 -2.74 -17.14 6.02
CA CYS A 146 -2.80 -16.65 4.65
C CYS A 146 -2.07 -17.57 3.67
N GLU A 147 -1.58 -18.73 4.14
CA GLU A 147 -1.16 -19.86 3.33
C GLU A 147 -2.35 -20.50 2.61
N ASN A 148 -2.19 -20.87 1.33
CA ASN A 148 -3.25 -21.44 0.49
C ASN A 148 -4.56 -20.61 0.52
N PHE A 149 -4.44 -19.29 0.66
CA PHE A 149 -5.60 -18.42 0.90
C PHE A 149 -6.56 -18.38 -0.29
N LEU A 150 -6.04 -18.53 -1.51
CA LEU A 150 -6.80 -18.55 -2.76
C LEU A 150 -7.15 -19.97 -3.24
N GLY A 151 -6.79 -21.01 -2.48
CA GLY A 151 -7.04 -22.41 -2.83
C GLY A 151 -6.07 -23.02 -3.85
N ASN A 152 -4.99 -22.32 -4.18
CA ASN A 152 -3.96 -22.74 -5.15
C ASN A 152 -2.58 -23.05 -4.52
N GLY A 153 -2.52 -23.12 -3.19
CA GLY A 153 -1.32 -23.35 -2.40
C GLY A 153 -0.47 -22.10 -2.13
N GLU A 154 -0.68 -21.00 -2.87
CA GLU A 154 0.09 -19.78 -2.67
C GLU A 154 -0.33 -19.06 -1.39
N TYR A 155 0.63 -18.40 -0.75
CA TYR A 155 0.30 -17.44 0.29
C TYR A 155 0.04 -16.06 -0.32
N VAL A 156 -0.69 -15.23 0.41
CA VAL A 156 -0.99 -13.87 -0.02
C VAL A 156 -0.48 -12.84 0.98
N THR A 157 -0.20 -11.64 0.47
CA THR A 157 -0.12 -10.42 1.26
C THR A 157 -1.26 -9.48 0.85
N LEU A 158 -1.68 -8.60 1.76
CA LEU A 158 -2.73 -7.62 1.47
C LEU A 158 -2.14 -6.32 0.90
N ALA A 159 -2.88 -5.65 0.02
CA ALA A 159 -2.56 -4.30 -0.43
C ALA A 159 -3.80 -3.38 -0.31
N GLY A 160 -3.70 -2.42 0.62
CA GLY A 160 -4.79 -1.53 1.02
C GLY A 160 -5.79 -2.19 1.97
N LEU A 161 -6.43 -1.38 2.80
CA LEU A 161 -7.54 -1.79 3.68
C LEU A 161 -8.64 -0.74 3.53
N GLU A 162 -9.52 -0.93 2.55
CA GLU A 162 -10.54 0.05 2.20
C GLU A 162 -11.86 -0.29 2.91
N GLN A 163 -12.25 0.56 3.86
CA GLN A 163 -13.48 0.35 4.62
C GLN A 163 -14.73 0.78 3.83
N VAL A 164 -15.74 -0.09 3.80
CA VAL A 164 -17.11 0.27 3.37
C VAL A 164 -18.11 -0.29 4.37
N GLY A 165 -18.75 0.59 5.14
CA GLY A 165 -19.58 0.19 6.27
C GLY A 165 -18.74 -0.59 7.29
N SER A 166 -19.18 -1.79 7.66
CA SER A 166 -18.37 -2.67 8.53
C SER A 166 -17.29 -3.46 7.78
N LYS A 167 -17.31 -3.49 6.44
CA LYS A 167 -16.47 -4.41 5.66
C LYS A 167 -15.16 -3.76 5.26
N ILE A 168 -14.16 -4.59 4.97
CA ILE A 168 -12.88 -4.18 4.41
C ILE A 168 -12.67 -4.86 3.07
N TYR A 169 -12.39 -4.07 2.03
CA TYR A 169 -11.98 -4.53 0.72
C TYR A 169 -10.46 -4.42 0.62
N SER A 170 -9.79 -5.51 0.28
CA SER A 170 -8.33 -5.55 0.16
C SER A 170 -7.89 -6.42 -1.00
N ALA A 171 -6.87 -5.99 -1.76
CA ALA A 171 -6.30 -6.81 -2.80
C ALA A 171 -5.55 -7.97 -2.14
N ALA A 172 -5.92 -9.20 -2.48
CA ALA A 172 -5.19 -10.39 -2.06
C ALA A 172 -4.10 -10.67 -3.10
N VAL A 173 -2.87 -10.22 -2.82
CA VAL A 173 -1.75 -10.29 -3.75
C VAL A 173 -1.03 -11.63 -3.56
N PRO A 174 -1.07 -12.55 -4.54
CA PRO A 174 -0.37 -13.83 -4.44
C PRO A 174 1.15 -13.63 -4.51
N MET A 175 1.85 -14.31 -3.60
CA MET A 175 3.29 -14.14 -3.39
C MET A 175 4.12 -15.28 -3.95
N GLY A 176 3.47 -16.33 -4.45
CA GLY A 176 4.10 -17.62 -4.77
C GLY A 176 3.89 -18.64 -3.65
N LEU A 177 4.66 -19.73 -3.69
CA LEU A 177 4.61 -20.77 -2.66
C LEU A 177 5.69 -20.49 -1.62
N SER A 178 5.29 -20.39 -0.35
CA SER A 178 6.23 -20.44 0.78
C SER A 178 6.91 -21.81 0.84
N GLN A 179 7.92 -21.99 1.70
CA GLN A 179 8.51 -23.31 1.93
C GLN A 179 7.45 -24.34 2.34
N TYR A 180 6.48 -23.92 3.17
CA TYR A 180 5.36 -24.77 3.61
C TYR A 180 4.47 -25.20 2.45
N GLY A 181 4.02 -24.25 1.62
CA GLY A 181 3.15 -24.53 0.48
C GLY A 181 3.87 -25.29 -0.63
N CYS A 182 5.14 -24.96 -0.91
CA CYS A 182 5.92 -25.56 -1.98
C CYS A 182 6.25 -27.03 -1.69
N GLN A 183 6.48 -27.38 -0.42
CA GLN A 183 6.88 -28.74 -0.01
C GLN A 183 5.70 -29.63 0.37
N GLN A 184 4.52 -29.37 -0.18
CA GLN A 184 3.37 -30.27 -0.13
C GLN A 184 3.37 -31.20 -1.35
N PHE A 185 3.07 -32.48 -1.13
CA PHE A 185 3.06 -33.50 -2.18
C PHE A 185 1.72 -34.22 -2.25
N THR A 186 1.41 -34.82 -3.40
CA THR A 186 0.19 -35.61 -3.60
C THR A 186 0.25 -36.99 -2.98
N ASP A 187 1.45 -37.45 -2.64
CA ASP A 187 1.74 -38.79 -2.13
C ASP A 187 2.90 -38.78 -1.11
N ASP A 188 2.92 -39.77 -0.23
CA ASP A 188 3.93 -39.91 0.83
C ASP A 188 5.35 -40.17 0.29
N ALA A 189 5.47 -40.73 -0.92
CA ALA A 189 6.75 -40.91 -1.59
C ALA A 189 7.29 -39.61 -2.21
N ARG A 190 6.53 -38.50 -2.09
CA ARG A 190 6.89 -37.16 -2.54
C ARG A 190 7.29 -37.12 -4.02
N THR A 191 6.57 -37.88 -4.84
CA THR A 191 6.88 -37.99 -6.28
C THR A 191 6.33 -36.84 -7.10
N GLN A 192 5.26 -36.18 -6.62
CA GLN A 192 4.64 -35.06 -7.31
C GLN A 192 4.25 -33.96 -6.32
N TYR A 193 4.70 -32.73 -6.62
CA TYR A 193 4.29 -31.53 -5.90
C TYR A 193 2.79 -31.30 -6.02
N LYS A 194 2.15 -30.92 -4.91
CA LYS A 194 0.71 -30.69 -4.85
C LYS A 194 0.29 -29.35 -5.46
N TRP A 195 1.10 -28.31 -5.24
CA TRP A 195 0.73 -26.91 -5.55
C TRP A 195 1.64 -26.24 -6.59
N VAL A 196 2.77 -26.88 -6.95
CA VAL A 196 3.63 -26.41 -8.03
C VAL A 196 2.95 -26.76 -9.35
N ARG A 197 2.75 -25.76 -10.20
CA ARG A 197 2.18 -25.97 -11.53
C ARG A 197 3.12 -26.85 -12.36
N PRO A 198 2.59 -27.78 -13.18
CA PRO A 198 3.42 -28.55 -14.10
C PRO A 198 4.27 -27.63 -14.98
N GLY A 199 5.58 -27.90 -15.00
CA GLY A 199 6.56 -27.08 -15.73
C GLY A 199 6.99 -25.82 -14.99
N TYR A 200 6.81 -25.74 -13.66
CA TYR A 200 7.34 -24.69 -12.78
C TYR A 200 8.31 -25.25 -11.72
N GLU A 201 8.59 -26.55 -11.76
CA GLU A 201 9.43 -27.24 -10.77
C GLU A 201 10.86 -26.69 -10.74
N ASP A 202 11.37 -26.20 -11.89
CA ASP A 202 12.67 -25.54 -12.01
C ASP A 202 12.72 -24.13 -11.39
N LEU A 203 11.57 -23.55 -11.03
CA LEU A 203 11.50 -22.26 -10.35
C LEU A 203 11.64 -22.36 -8.83
N ILE A 204 11.57 -23.58 -8.28
CA ILE A 204 11.78 -23.85 -6.86
C ILE A 204 13.24 -23.52 -6.51
N LYS A 205 13.44 -22.74 -5.46
CA LYS A 205 14.76 -22.30 -5.04
C LYS A 205 15.53 -23.46 -4.40
N THR A 206 16.72 -23.76 -4.90
CA THR A 206 17.56 -24.84 -4.36
C THR A 206 18.44 -24.40 -3.18
N GLU A 207 18.55 -23.09 -2.96
CA GLU A 207 19.29 -22.43 -1.88
C GLU A 207 18.60 -21.10 -1.51
N SER A 208 18.83 -20.59 -0.29
CA SER A 208 18.41 -19.23 0.08
C SER A 208 19.31 -18.18 -0.58
N GLY A 209 18.75 -17.03 -0.95
CA GLY A 209 19.51 -16.00 -1.64
C GLY A 209 18.76 -14.68 -1.81
N GLY A 210 19.31 -13.81 -2.65
CA GLY A 210 18.79 -12.46 -2.89
C GLY A 210 19.11 -11.46 -1.76
N THR A 211 18.64 -10.23 -1.93
CA THR A 211 18.76 -9.16 -0.92
C THR A 211 17.51 -8.29 -0.89
N GLY A 212 17.26 -7.63 0.24
CA GLY A 212 16.14 -6.69 0.39
C GLY A 212 14.78 -7.32 0.07
N SER A 213 13.99 -6.65 -0.79
CA SER A 213 12.63 -7.10 -1.15
C SER A 213 12.58 -8.29 -2.12
N GLY A 214 13.74 -8.76 -2.61
CA GLY A 214 13.85 -9.92 -3.49
C GLY A 214 14.51 -11.11 -2.81
N ALA A 215 14.78 -11.05 -1.51
CA ALA A 215 15.28 -12.20 -0.76
C ALA A 215 14.26 -13.37 -0.82
N TYR A 216 14.79 -14.58 -0.85
CA TYR A 216 14.03 -15.82 -0.89
C TYR A 216 14.76 -16.90 -0.12
N ASP A 217 14.00 -17.89 0.34
CA ASP A 217 14.55 -19.06 1.00
C ASP A 217 14.62 -20.27 0.09
N LYS A 218 15.52 -21.20 0.44
CA LYS A 218 15.53 -22.53 -0.15
C LYS A 218 14.13 -23.16 -0.03
N ASP A 219 13.73 -23.93 -1.02
CA ASP A 219 12.47 -24.65 -1.09
C ASP A 219 11.22 -23.76 -1.25
N GLU A 220 11.38 -22.46 -1.54
CA GLU A 220 10.30 -21.57 -1.96
C GLU A 220 10.12 -21.54 -3.48
N LEU A 221 8.92 -21.19 -3.94
CA LEU A 221 8.68 -20.74 -5.32
C LEU A 221 8.27 -19.27 -5.25
N GLN A 222 9.24 -18.37 -5.45
CA GLN A 222 9.02 -16.93 -5.36
C GLN A 222 8.19 -16.43 -6.56
N TRP A 223 7.22 -15.55 -6.28
CA TRP A 223 6.25 -14.96 -7.21
C TRP A 223 5.12 -15.87 -7.64
N THR A 224 3.98 -15.25 -7.93
CA THR A 224 2.78 -15.98 -8.30
C THR A 224 2.97 -16.78 -9.59
N GLN A 225 2.41 -17.97 -9.57
CA GLN A 225 2.24 -18.85 -10.71
C GLN A 225 1.01 -18.47 -11.54
N TRP A 226 0.17 -17.53 -11.07
CA TRP A 226 -1.11 -17.12 -11.66
C TRP A 226 -1.15 -15.60 -11.88
N PRO A 227 -0.26 -15.04 -12.72
CA PRO A 227 -0.12 -13.59 -12.87
C PRO A 227 -1.31 -12.91 -13.57
N ASP A 228 -2.17 -13.67 -14.26
CA ASP A 228 -3.34 -13.18 -14.99
C ASP A 228 -4.64 -13.24 -14.16
N GLU A 229 -4.53 -13.25 -12.83
CA GLU A 229 -5.68 -13.22 -11.93
C GLU A 229 -5.59 -12.07 -10.94
N CYS A 230 -6.70 -11.36 -10.73
CA CYS A 230 -6.85 -10.38 -9.66
C CYS A 230 -7.89 -10.87 -8.65
N TRP A 231 -7.48 -10.89 -7.38
CA TRP A 231 -8.30 -11.33 -6.26
C TRP A 231 -8.52 -10.18 -5.27
N VAL A 232 -9.74 -10.04 -4.79
CA VAL A 232 -10.10 -9.13 -3.69
C VAL A 232 -10.72 -9.95 -2.56
N ALA A 233 -10.20 -9.75 -1.35
CA ALA A 233 -10.81 -10.24 -0.13
C ALA A 233 -11.76 -9.18 0.42
N VAL A 234 -13.03 -9.55 0.57
CA VAL A 234 -14.06 -8.76 1.24
C VAL A 234 -14.22 -9.33 2.64
N PHE A 235 -13.56 -8.70 3.61
CA PHE A 235 -13.63 -9.08 5.02
C PHE A 235 -14.88 -8.52 5.67
N ALA A 236 -15.48 -9.28 6.58
CA ALA A 236 -16.69 -8.89 7.29
C ALA A 236 -16.47 -7.69 8.23
N ASP A 237 -15.27 -7.60 8.81
CA ASP A 237 -14.86 -6.57 9.76
C ASP A 237 -13.33 -6.44 9.88
N LYS A 238 -12.89 -5.55 10.79
CA LYS A 238 -11.48 -5.32 11.13
C LYS A 238 -10.71 -6.55 11.61
N THR A 239 -11.36 -7.65 11.99
CA THR A 239 -10.63 -8.85 12.43
C THR A 239 -9.93 -9.57 11.28
N LEU A 240 -10.33 -9.31 10.03
CA LEU A 240 -9.77 -9.92 8.82
C LEU A 240 -9.88 -11.46 8.77
N LYS A 241 -10.81 -12.06 9.51
CA LYS A 241 -10.98 -13.53 9.58
C LYS A 241 -12.08 -14.05 8.66
N GLU A 242 -13.31 -13.56 8.85
CA GLU A 242 -14.43 -13.91 7.98
C GLU A 242 -14.33 -13.11 6.68
N LYS A 243 -14.39 -13.80 5.54
CA LYS A 243 -14.16 -13.20 4.23
C LYS A 243 -14.93 -13.88 3.11
N LYS A 244 -15.27 -13.09 2.09
CA LYS A 244 -15.61 -13.54 0.74
C LYS A 244 -14.43 -13.26 -0.19
N LEU A 245 -14.05 -14.21 -1.03
CA LEU A 245 -13.05 -14.00 -2.08
C LEU A 245 -13.77 -13.81 -3.41
N ILE A 246 -13.43 -12.74 -4.12
CA ILE A 246 -13.91 -12.47 -5.46
C ILE A 246 -12.74 -12.34 -6.42
N ARG A 247 -12.98 -12.68 -7.68
CA ARG A 247 -11.94 -12.81 -8.71
C ARG A 247 -12.36 -12.18 -10.02
N THR A 248 -11.39 -11.63 -10.73
CA THR A 248 -11.49 -11.28 -12.15
C THR A 248 -10.21 -11.69 -12.90
N ASP A 249 -10.35 -11.96 -14.19
CA ASP A 249 -9.27 -12.24 -15.15
C ASP A 249 -9.08 -11.08 -16.16
N LYS A 250 -9.76 -9.94 -15.94
CA LYS A 250 -9.63 -8.74 -16.79
C LYS A 250 -8.35 -7.95 -16.52
N ILE A 251 -7.77 -8.10 -15.33
CA ILE A 251 -6.56 -7.40 -14.87
C ILE A 251 -5.70 -8.35 -14.02
N SER A 252 -4.39 -8.07 -13.94
CA SER A 252 -3.46 -8.71 -12.99
C SER A 252 -3.70 -8.18 -11.56
N TYR A 253 -2.99 -8.69 -10.54
CA TYR A 253 -3.17 -8.27 -9.16
C TYR A 253 -3.08 -6.74 -8.96
N ALA A 254 -3.96 -6.21 -8.11
CA ALA A 254 -4.13 -4.78 -7.89
C ALA A 254 -3.18 -4.24 -6.81
N CYS A 255 -1.91 -4.09 -7.17
CA CYS A 255 -0.90 -3.58 -6.25
C CYS A 255 0.16 -2.74 -6.95
N GLY A 256 0.33 -1.50 -6.49
CA GLY A 256 1.52 -0.70 -6.81
C GLY A 256 2.70 -1.14 -5.97
N ARG A 257 3.89 -1.21 -6.58
CA ARG A 257 5.08 -1.66 -5.86
C ARG A 257 6.25 -0.70 -6.01
N ASN A 258 6.93 -0.49 -4.90
CA ASN A 258 8.26 0.09 -4.84
C ASN A 258 9.02 -0.59 -3.70
N LYS A 259 10.05 -1.36 -4.04
CA LYS A 259 10.77 -2.24 -3.09
C LYS A 259 9.79 -3.20 -2.38
N SER A 260 9.77 -3.20 -1.04
CA SER A 260 8.93 -4.08 -0.21
C SER A 260 7.51 -3.55 0.05
N GLN A 261 7.14 -2.39 -0.50
CA GLN A 261 5.86 -1.74 -0.21
C GLN A 261 4.77 -2.25 -1.16
N TYR A 262 3.58 -2.49 -0.59
CA TYR A 262 2.37 -2.92 -1.28
C TYR A 262 1.33 -1.81 -1.20
N TYR A 263 1.33 -0.95 -2.22
CA TYR A 263 0.49 0.24 -2.23
C TYR A 263 -0.96 -0.10 -2.52
N GLN A 264 -1.85 0.53 -1.75
CA GLN A 264 -3.29 0.50 -1.98
C GLN A 264 -3.62 0.96 -3.40
N MET A 265 -4.44 0.16 -4.07
CA MET A 265 -4.99 0.42 -5.39
C MET A 265 -6.49 0.12 -5.45
N ILE A 266 -7.10 0.10 -4.27
CA ILE A 266 -8.52 -0.17 -4.07
C ILE A 266 -9.10 1.03 -3.33
N TRP A 267 -10.21 1.56 -3.84
CA TRP A 267 -10.78 2.82 -3.37
C TRP A 267 -12.30 2.79 -3.48
N ALA A 268 -12.99 3.10 -2.39
CA ALA A 268 -14.43 3.25 -2.37
C ALA A 268 -14.85 4.64 -2.87
N THR A 269 -16.03 4.71 -3.48
CA THR A 269 -16.69 5.98 -3.77
C THR A 269 -17.25 6.60 -2.49
N ASP A 270 -17.52 7.91 -2.51
CA ASP A 270 -18.02 8.65 -1.33
C ASP A 270 -19.34 8.08 -0.77
N ASP A 271 -20.18 7.51 -1.63
CA ASP A 271 -21.44 6.86 -1.26
C ASP A 271 -21.29 5.39 -0.87
N GLY A 272 -20.08 4.83 -0.96
CA GLY A 272 -19.78 3.41 -0.71
C GLY A 272 -20.44 2.44 -1.67
N ARG A 273 -21.05 2.90 -2.79
CA ARG A 273 -21.73 2.03 -3.76
C ARG A 273 -20.75 1.18 -4.55
N TYR A 274 -19.59 1.75 -4.87
CA TYR A 274 -18.59 1.09 -5.69
C TYR A 274 -17.23 1.09 -5.02
N VAL A 275 -16.46 0.04 -5.32
CA VAL A 275 -15.04 -0.03 -5.02
C VAL A 275 -14.29 -0.24 -6.32
N TYR A 276 -13.45 0.72 -6.68
CA TYR A 276 -12.59 0.63 -7.87
C TYR A 276 -11.30 -0.11 -7.52
N VAL A 277 -10.89 -1.02 -8.40
CA VAL A 277 -9.70 -1.87 -8.23
C VAL A 277 -8.78 -1.65 -9.42
N ILE A 278 -7.57 -1.16 -9.14
CA ILE A 278 -6.63 -0.67 -10.15
C ILE A 278 -5.40 -1.58 -10.18
N SER A 279 -5.12 -2.19 -11.34
CA SER A 279 -3.90 -2.96 -11.54
C SER A 279 -2.89 -2.19 -12.38
N PRO A 280 -1.67 -1.96 -11.86
CA PRO A 280 -0.55 -1.50 -12.67
C PRO A 280 0.02 -2.56 -13.63
N ALA A 281 -0.48 -3.81 -13.61
CA ALA A 281 0.12 -4.95 -14.27
C ALA A 281 1.60 -5.17 -13.89
N TYR A 282 1.93 -5.02 -12.60
CA TYR A 282 3.31 -5.12 -12.11
C TYR A 282 3.96 -6.48 -12.42
N ALA A 283 3.18 -7.56 -12.54
CA ALA A 283 3.69 -8.88 -12.92
C ALA A 283 4.45 -8.88 -14.25
N LYS A 284 4.24 -7.91 -15.15
CA LYS A 284 5.05 -7.73 -16.38
C LYS A 284 6.55 -7.55 -16.09
N THR A 285 6.90 -7.18 -14.87
CA THR A 285 8.29 -6.96 -14.44
C THR A 285 8.99 -8.23 -13.95
N MET A 286 8.27 -9.37 -13.84
CA MET A 286 8.87 -10.63 -13.41
C MET A 286 9.92 -11.10 -14.42
N ALA A 287 10.98 -11.74 -13.92
CA ALA A 287 12.09 -12.17 -14.77
C ALA A 287 11.71 -13.40 -15.63
N ASP A 288 10.98 -14.36 -15.05
CA ASP A 288 10.52 -15.53 -15.78
C ASP A 288 9.20 -15.26 -16.50
N ALA A 289 9.14 -15.58 -17.79
CA ALA A 289 7.98 -15.35 -18.63
C ALA A 289 6.71 -16.07 -18.14
N ARG A 290 6.87 -17.20 -17.44
CA ARG A 290 5.76 -17.96 -16.84
C ARG A 290 5.10 -17.24 -15.66
N GLN A 291 5.77 -16.23 -15.10
CA GLN A 291 5.29 -15.39 -14.00
C GLN A 291 4.95 -13.97 -14.46
N GLN A 292 5.07 -13.69 -15.77
CA GLN A 292 4.63 -12.42 -16.36
C GLN A 292 3.15 -12.48 -16.70
N THR A 293 2.43 -11.38 -16.42
CA THR A 293 1.06 -11.21 -16.92
C THR A 293 1.08 -10.69 -18.34
N MET A 294 0.14 -11.14 -19.16
CA MET A 294 -0.12 -10.58 -20.49
C MET A 294 -1.27 -9.56 -20.47
N LEU A 295 -1.98 -9.45 -19.35
CA LEU A 295 -3.06 -8.48 -19.17
C LEU A 295 -2.52 -7.05 -19.09
N PRO A 296 -3.19 -6.06 -19.70
CA PRO A 296 -2.81 -4.66 -19.59
C PRO A 296 -3.03 -4.15 -18.16
N ALA A 297 -2.33 -3.08 -17.80
CA ALA A 297 -2.75 -2.26 -16.66
C ALA A 297 -4.21 -1.80 -16.89
N GLY A 298 -5.02 -1.82 -15.84
CA GLY A 298 -6.45 -1.62 -15.99
C GLY A 298 -7.19 -1.35 -14.70
N VAL A 299 -8.44 -0.93 -14.85
CA VAL A 299 -9.36 -0.64 -13.75
C VAL A 299 -10.62 -1.49 -13.92
N VAL A 300 -11.01 -2.18 -12.87
CA VAL A 300 -12.31 -2.85 -12.73
C VAL A 300 -13.05 -2.27 -11.53
N ARG A 301 -14.31 -2.64 -11.35
CA ARG A 301 -15.15 -2.13 -10.27
C ARG A 301 -15.94 -3.25 -9.60
N ILE A 302 -16.11 -3.13 -8.30
CA ILE A 302 -16.95 -3.99 -7.48
C ILE A 302 -18.21 -3.21 -7.11
N ASP A 303 -19.37 -3.85 -7.27
CA ASP A 303 -20.63 -3.35 -6.75
C ASP A 303 -20.81 -3.86 -5.32
N THR A 304 -20.86 -2.95 -4.35
CA THR A 304 -20.89 -3.34 -2.93
C THR A 304 -22.22 -3.94 -2.49
N SER A 305 -23.28 -3.85 -3.30
CA SER A 305 -24.56 -4.51 -3.01
C SER A 305 -24.60 -5.99 -3.42
N THR A 306 -23.78 -6.39 -4.38
CA THR A 306 -23.60 -7.80 -4.78
C THR A 306 -22.31 -8.40 -4.19
N GLU A 307 -21.40 -7.54 -3.73
CA GLU A 307 -20.04 -7.87 -3.31
C GLU A 307 -19.31 -8.66 -4.40
N ASP A 308 -19.46 -8.23 -5.65
CA ASP A 308 -18.84 -8.89 -6.80
C ASP A 308 -18.43 -7.86 -7.86
N PHE A 309 -17.51 -8.25 -8.73
CA PHE A 309 -17.13 -7.43 -9.87
C PHE A 309 -18.33 -7.22 -10.81
N ASP A 310 -18.53 -5.99 -11.25
CA ASP A 310 -19.51 -5.69 -12.30
C ASP A 310 -18.85 -5.73 -13.71
N ASP A 311 -19.56 -5.21 -14.71
CA ASP A 311 -19.07 -5.21 -16.09
C ASP A 311 -18.01 -4.11 -16.37
N TYR A 312 -17.79 -3.17 -15.46
CA TYR A 312 -16.90 -2.04 -15.65
C TYR A 312 -15.46 -2.52 -15.90
N TYR A 313 -14.87 -1.96 -16.96
CA TYR A 313 -13.48 -2.17 -17.32
C TYR A 313 -12.91 -0.96 -18.07
N CYS A 314 -11.69 -0.58 -17.72
CA CYS A 314 -10.89 0.40 -18.46
C CYS A 314 -9.47 -0.14 -18.63
N ASN A 315 -8.98 -0.16 -19.88
CA ASN A 315 -7.59 -0.51 -20.19
C ASN A 315 -6.74 0.77 -20.12
N LEU A 316 -5.88 0.88 -19.10
CA LEU A 316 -5.07 2.07 -18.86
C LEU A 316 -3.94 2.21 -19.90
N GLU A 317 -3.44 1.11 -20.46
CA GLU A 317 -2.37 1.13 -21.46
C GLU A 317 -2.83 1.67 -22.82
N GLN A 318 -4.15 1.69 -23.06
CA GLN A 318 -4.72 2.38 -24.21
C GLN A 318 -4.79 3.90 -24.01
N LEU A 319 -4.77 4.37 -22.75
CA LEU A 319 -4.81 5.80 -22.41
C LEU A 319 -3.40 6.39 -22.30
N SER A 320 -2.42 5.60 -21.86
CA SER A 320 -1.03 6.02 -21.77
C SER A 320 -0.08 4.82 -21.84
N PRO A 321 1.06 4.93 -22.54
CA PRO A 321 2.09 3.88 -22.54
C PRO A 321 2.88 3.81 -21.23
N ASN A 322 2.71 4.78 -20.33
CA ASN A 322 3.48 4.89 -19.10
C ASN A 322 2.90 4.03 -17.98
N GLY A 323 3.80 3.42 -17.19
CA GLY A 323 3.40 2.58 -16.06
C GLY A 323 2.84 3.40 -14.88
N LEU A 324 2.08 2.73 -14.02
CA LEU A 324 1.50 3.29 -12.80
C LEU A 324 2.25 2.79 -11.55
N MET A 325 2.48 3.66 -10.56
CA MET A 325 3.08 3.26 -9.27
C MET A 325 2.11 3.36 -8.10
N ARG A 326 1.32 4.45 -7.99
CA ARG A 326 0.36 4.67 -6.88
C ARG A 326 -0.90 5.36 -7.39
N SER A 327 -2.00 5.18 -6.67
CA SER A 327 -3.25 5.90 -6.90
C SER A 327 -3.82 6.43 -5.59
N TRP A 328 -4.68 7.45 -5.68
CA TRP A 328 -5.47 7.98 -4.57
C TRP A 328 -6.83 8.43 -5.09
N TYR A 329 -7.91 8.16 -4.35
CA TYR A 329 -9.23 8.70 -4.67
C TYR A 329 -9.30 10.19 -4.33
N ILE A 330 -9.84 11.01 -5.24
CA ILE A 330 -10.02 12.46 -5.04
C ILE A 330 -11.45 12.77 -4.60
N GLY A 331 -12.43 12.09 -5.18
CA GLY A 331 -13.86 12.38 -5.03
C GLY A 331 -14.62 12.21 -6.35
N GLY A 332 -15.93 11.90 -6.26
CA GLY A 332 -16.75 11.57 -7.42
C GLY A 332 -16.20 10.36 -8.19
N ASP A 333 -15.78 10.57 -9.43
CA ASP A 333 -15.19 9.51 -10.28
C ASP A 333 -13.69 9.72 -10.53
N SER A 334 -13.03 10.59 -9.77
CA SER A 334 -11.67 11.04 -10.05
C SER A 334 -10.61 10.44 -9.13
N PHE A 335 -9.49 10.04 -9.71
CA PHE A 335 -8.36 9.43 -9.04
C PHE A 335 -7.07 10.17 -9.45
N LEU A 336 -6.20 10.44 -8.48
CA LEU A 336 -4.85 10.92 -8.75
C LEU A 336 -3.94 9.72 -8.94
N PHE A 337 -3.22 9.65 -10.05
CA PHE A 337 -2.22 8.63 -10.33
C PHE A 337 -0.82 9.21 -10.24
N LEU A 338 0.08 8.52 -9.54
CA LEU A 338 1.52 8.70 -9.64
C LEU A 338 2.07 7.68 -10.64
N MET A 339 2.48 8.18 -11.79
CA MET A 339 2.92 7.42 -12.93
C MET A 339 4.44 7.53 -13.12
N TYR A 340 4.98 6.52 -13.78
CA TYR A 340 6.32 6.55 -14.32
C TYR A 340 6.37 7.45 -15.57
N ASP A 341 7.55 7.91 -15.94
CA ASP A 341 7.84 8.57 -17.23
C ASP A 341 8.06 7.59 -18.40
N ALA A 342 7.90 6.29 -18.14
CA ALA A 342 8.11 5.21 -19.09
C ALA A 342 7.20 4.01 -18.80
N PRO A 343 7.13 2.99 -19.68
CA PRO A 343 6.43 1.75 -19.40
C PRO A 343 6.90 1.06 -18.12
N ILE A 344 6.03 0.28 -17.47
CA ILE A 344 6.33 -0.37 -16.18
C ILE A 344 7.53 -1.34 -16.25
N THR A 345 7.83 -1.89 -17.41
CA THR A 345 8.96 -2.82 -17.64
C THR A 345 10.30 -2.11 -17.82
N SER A 346 10.31 -0.79 -18.01
CA SER A 346 11.55 -0.03 -18.16
C SER A 346 12.38 -0.07 -16.87
N SER A 347 13.69 -0.33 -17.00
CA SER A 347 14.66 -0.31 -15.89
C SER A 347 15.07 1.10 -15.47
N ALA A 348 14.92 2.09 -16.36
CA ALA A 348 15.30 3.49 -16.13
C ALA A 348 14.10 4.40 -15.78
N LYS A 349 12.93 3.82 -15.51
CA LYS A 349 11.71 4.57 -15.21
C LYS A 349 11.81 5.32 -13.89
N THR A 350 11.25 6.54 -13.85
CA THR A 350 11.15 7.37 -12.64
C THR A 350 9.70 7.75 -12.38
N ALA A 351 9.23 7.59 -11.14
CA ALA A 351 7.88 7.98 -10.75
C ALA A 351 7.80 9.49 -10.46
N ASN A 352 7.69 10.29 -11.52
CA ASN A 352 7.74 11.77 -11.48
C ASN A 352 6.59 12.41 -12.28
N ARG A 353 5.59 11.65 -12.71
CA ARG A 353 4.41 12.16 -13.42
C ARG A 353 3.15 12.00 -12.59
N LEU A 354 2.29 13.01 -12.61
CA LEU A 354 0.93 12.93 -12.09
C LEU A 354 -0.07 12.98 -13.24
N ALA A 355 -1.12 12.19 -13.13
CA ALA A 355 -2.27 12.23 -14.03
C ALA A 355 -3.56 12.06 -13.24
N VAL A 356 -4.65 12.60 -13.75
CA VAL A 356 -5.99 12.40 -13.19
C VAL A 356 -6.73 11.40 -14.06
N PHE A 357 -7.10 10.27 -13.47
CA PHE A 357 -7.98 9.29 -14.09
C PHE A 357 -9.42 9.60 -13.70
N ASN A 358 -10.31 9.70 -14.69
CA ASN A 358 -11.75 9.78 -14.48
C ASN A 358 -12.42 8.46 -14.89
N ALA A 359 -13.03 7.77 -13.94
CA ALA A 359 -13.59 6.44 -14.16
C ALA A 359 -14.83 6.46 -15.07
N SER A 360 -15.75 7.39 -14.86
CA SER A 360 -16.96 7.51 -15.68
C SER A 360 -16.64 7.85 -17.14
N ALA A 361 -15.73 8.79 -17.37
CA ALA A 361 -15.30 9.19 -18.72
C ALA A 361 -14.27 8.23 -19.34
N LYS A 362 -13.64 7.37 -18.52
CA LYS A 362 -12.50 6.50 -18.91
C LYS A 362 -11.37 7.29 -19.58
N THR A 363 -11.05 8.44 -19.02
CA THR A 363 -9.99 9.33 -19.51
C THR A 363 -8.85 9.43 -18.51
N LEU A 364 -7.64 9.63 -19.03
CA LEU A 364 -6.45 9.89 -18.23
C LEU A 364 -5.86 11.23 -18.69
N THR A 365 -5.92 12.23 -17.83
CA THR A 365 -5.50 13.61 -18.13
C THR A 365 -4.19 13.90 -17.40
N ASP A 366 -3.12 14.17 -18.14
CA ASP A 366 -1.84 14.58 -17.55
C ASP A 366 -2.00 15.85 -16.72
N VAL A 367 -1.36 15.88 -15.54
CA VAL A 367 -1.33 17.09 -14.72
C VAL A 367 -0.38 18.10 -15.33
N THR A 368 -0.87 19.33 -15.56
CA THR A 368 -0.12 20.44 -16.16
C THR A 368 0.12 21.57 -15.16
N GLY A 369 1.05 22.48 -15.46
CA GLY A 369 1.35 23.64 -14.60
C GLY A 369 2.40 23.39 -13.51
N LEU A 370 2.80 22.14 -13.28
CA LEU A 370 3.90 21.78 -12.39
C LEU A 370 5.25 22.28 -12.92
N PRO A 371 6.27 22.44 -12.04
CA PRO A 371 7.63 22.76 -12.46
C PRO A 371 8.21 21.71 -13.42
N SER A 372 9.16 22.08 -14.27
CA SER A 372 9.82 21.15 -15.19
C SER A 372 10.89 20.27 -14.52
N ASP A 373 11.40 20.66 -13.35
CA ASP A 373 12.49 20.03 -12.62
C ASP A 373 12.01 19.28 -11.36
N VAL A 374 10.82 18.67 -11.42
CA VAL A 374 10.28 17.87 -10.31
C VAL A 374 11.25 16.74 -9.95
N SER A 375 11.68 16.72 -8.70
CA SER A 375 12.55 15.68 -8.13
C SER A 375 11.76 14.59 -7.40
N GLY A 376 10.49 14.84 -7.07
CA GLY A 376 9.58 13.85 -6.52
C GLY A 376 8.34 14.48 -5.88
N PHE A 377 7.43 13.63 -5.42
CA PHE A 377 6.20 14.03 -4.73
C PHE A 377 6.17 13.53 -3.30
N GLY A 378 5.37 14.19 -2.47
CA GLY A 378 4.99 13.66 -1.16
C GLY A 378 4.23 12.34 -1.29
N SER A 379 4.34 11.48 -0.27
CA SER A 379 3.73 10.15 -0.24
C SER A 379 2.27 10.15 0.21
N THR A 380 1.80 11.26 0.80
CA THR A 380 0.43 11.45 1.29
C THR A 380 -0.14 12.76 0.73
N PRO A 381 -0.88 12.71 -0.40
CA PRO A 381 -1.66 13.85 -0.87
C PRO A 381 -2.90 14.06 0.02
N TYR A 382 -3.42 15.29 0.01
CA TYR A 382 -4.60 15.69 0.76
C TYR A 382 -5.74 16.04 -0.18
N MET A 383 -6.95 15.54 0.10
CA MET A 383 -8.13 15.79 -0.74
C MET A 383 -9.13 16.66 -0.01
N GLU A 384 -9.57 17.75 -0.65
CA GLU A 384 -10.57 18.65 -0.09
C GLU A 384 -11.31 19.43 -1.18
N GLY A 385 -12.63 19.55 -1.01
CA GLY A 385 -13.47 20.34 -1.91
C GLY A 385 -13.44 19.86 -3.36
N GLY A 386 -13.20 18.57 -3.59
CA GLY A 386 -13.03 17.99 -4.93
C GLY A 386 -11.68 18.27 -5.58
N TYR A 387 -10.68 18.76 -4.85
CA TYR A 387 -9.33 19.00 -5.34
C TYR A 387 -8.31 18.10 -4.65
N ALA A 388 -7.21 17.82 -5.34
CA ALA A 388 -6.05 17.16 -4.75
C ALA A 388 -4.94 18.17 -4.44
N TYR A 389 -4.39 18.10 -3.24
CA TYR A 389 -3.28 18.91 -2.76
C TYR A 389 -2.05 18.03 -2.58
N VAL A 390 -1.01 18.28 -3.36
CA VAL A 390 0.17 17.41 -3.45
C VAL A 390 1.42 18.20 -3.14
N SER A 391 2.31 17.64 -2.32
CA SER A 391 3.66 18.17 -2.16
C SER A 391 4.49 17.88 -3.41
N VAL A 392 5.10 18.92 -3.98
CA VAL A 392 5.97 18.83 -5.15
C VAL A 392 7.35 19.32 -4.74
N ASN A 393 8.34 18.44 -4.83
CA ASN A 393 9.73 18.73 -4.59
C ASN A 393 10.42 19.02 -5.93
N THR A 394 11.33 20.00 -5.95
CA THR A 394 12.06 20.42 -7.14
C THR A 394 13.57 20.28 -6.93
N ALA A 395 14.35 20.17 -8.01
CA ALA A 395 15.80 20.12 -7.92
C ALA A 395 16.43 21.49 -7.60
N SER A 396 15.83 22.59 -8.09
CA SER A 396 16.45 23.92 -8.04
C SER A 396 15.81 24.91 -7.07
N GLY A 397 14.62 24.61 -6.53
CA GLY A 397 13.85 25.51 -5.68
C GLY A 397 13.30 24.88 -4.40
N TYR A 398 12.58 25.69 -3.62
CA TYR A 398 11.88 25.21 -2.44
C TYR A 398 10.66 24.36 -2.83
N PRO A 399 10.39 23.28 -2.09
CA PRO A 399 9.19 22.48 -2.30
C PRO A 399 7.93 23.31 -2.01
N ALA A 400 6.84 22.94 -2.66
CA ALA A 400 5.56 23.62 -2.53
C ALA A 400 4.40 22.62 -2.54
N VAL A 401 3.27 23.03 -1.95
CA VAL A 401 1.99 22.35 -2.10
C VAL A 401 1.30 22.91 -3.35
N TRP A 402 0.82 22.01 -4.21
CA TRP A 402 0.10 22.33 -5.43
C TRP A 402 -1.32 21.79 -5.36
N LYS A 403 -2.28 22.64 -5.74
CA LYS A 403 -3.69 22.30 -5.89
C LYS A 403 -3.95 21.84 -7.31
N ILE A 404 -4.49 20.65 -7.49
CA ILE A 404 -4.80 20.03 -8.78
C ILE A 404 -6.32 19.97 -8.94
N ASP A 405 -6.82 20.54 -10.04
CA ASP A 405 -8.21 20.42 -10.47
C ASP A 405 -8.41 19.13 -11.27
N PRO A 406 -9.20 18.16 -10.75
CA PRO A 406 -9.39 16.89 -11.46
C PRO A 406 -10.16 17.02 -12.77
N ALA A 407 -10.99 18.06 -12.96
CA ALA A 407 -11.76 18.24 -14.19
C ALA A 407 -10.87 18.64 -15.37
N THR A 408 -9.77 19.35 -15.11
CA THR A 408 -8.90 19.91 -16.16
C THR A 408 -7.47 19.36 -16.14
N GLY A 409 -7.04 18.74 -15.03
CA GLY A 409 -5.65 18.37 -14.78
C GLY A 409 -4.74 19.58 -14.50
N ALA A 410 -5.27 20.81 -14.39
CA ALA A 410 -4.46 21.98 -14.13
C ALA A 410 -4.00 22.02 -12.67
N ALA A 411 -2.70 22.17 -12.44
CA ALA A 411 -2.11 22.40 -11.13
C ALA A 411 -1.74 23.87 -10.94
N VAL A 412 -2.13 24.42 -9.79
CA VAL A 412 -1.75 25.78 -9.37
C VAL A 412 -0.99 25.68 -8.05
N LYS A 413 0.12 26.43 -7.95
CA LYS A 413 0.89 26.50 -6.71
C LYS A 413 0.03 27.14 -5.62
N ALA A 414 -0.15 26.42 -4.53
CA ALA A 414 -0.94 26.86 -3.38
C ALA A 414 -0.01 27.51 -2.34
N LEU A 415 0.97 26.75 -1.83
CA LEU A 415 1.78 27.17 -0.69
C LEU A 415 3.26 26.83 -0.92
N THR A 416 4.16 27.80 -0.77
CA THR A 416 5.61 27.57 -0.83
C THR A 416 6.18 27.28 0.55
N VAL A 417 7.08 26.30 0.68
CA VAL A 417 7.72 25.94 1.96
C VAL A 417 9.19 26.35 1.95
N ASN A 418 9.43 27.63 2.24
CA ASN A 418 10.74 28.26 2.21
C ASN A 418 11.72 27.64 3.21
N GLY A 419 12.91 27.25 2.74
CA GLY A 419 13.96 26.68 3.59
C GLY A 419 13.79 25.20 3.91
N ALA A 420 12.76 24.54 3.37
CA ALA A 420 12.68 23.09 3.36
C ALA A 420 13.43 22.51 2.15
N THR A 421 13.98 21.31 2.30
CA THR A 421 14.54 20.54 1.19
C THR A 421 13.48 19.62 0.57
N THR A 422 12.64 19.01 1.41
CA THR A 422 11.55 18.14 0.96
C THR A 422 10.30 18.31 1.79
N VAL A 423 9.13 18.14 1.16
CA VAL A 423 7.84 17.96 1.84
C VAL A 423 7.30 16.59 1.45
N THR A 424 7.00 15.78 2.47
CA THR A 424 6.67 14.36 2.33
C THR A 424 5.19 14.06 2.47
N ALA A 425 4.42 14.93 3.12
CA ALA A 425 2.99 14.75 3.33
C ALA A 425 2.29 16.11 3.51
N VAL A 426 1.02 16.16 3.11
CA VAL A 426 0.08 17.26 3.41
C VAL A 426 -1.17 16.64 4.00
N GLY A 427 -1.82 17.34 4.93
CA GLY A 427 -3.09 16.94 5.49
C GLY A 427 -3.67 18.02 6.38
N ARG A 428 -4.84 17.74 6.94
CA ARG A 428 -5.61 18.66 7.77
C ARG A 428 -5.83 18.08 9.17
N ILE A 429 -5.66 18.94 10.17
CA ILE A 429 -6.01 18.70 11.56
C ILE A 429 -6.78 19.92 12.06
N ASP A 430 -7.96 19.71 12.62
CA ASP A 430 -8.89 20.74 13.12
C ASP A 430 -8.68 21.07 14.60
#